data_AF-A0A2A4RN06-F1
#
_entry.id   AF-A0A2A4RN06-F1
#
_cell.length_a   1.000
_cell.length_b   1.000
_cell.length_c   1.000
_cell.angle_alpha   90.00
_cell.angle_beta   90.00
_cell.angle_gamma   90.00
#
_symmetry.space_group_name_H-M   'P 1'
#
loop_
_entity.id
_entity.type
_entity.pdbx_description
1 polymer ?
#
loop_
_entity_poly.entity_id
_entity_poly.type
_entity_poly.pdbx_seq_one_letter_code
_entity_poly.pdbx_strand_id
1 'polypeptide(L)' 'MSKNRECLVCKKSSTETPVTKFHYQESEFYICPQHIPVLIHKPQELVDLLDGADKLQGG' A
#
# COMPACT_ATOMS: atom_id res chain seq x y z
N MET A 1 10.14 -15.75 7.24
CA MET A 1 9.33 -15.13 6.18
C MET A 1 9.89 -13.76 5.87
N SER A 2 10.55 -13.60 4.73
CA SER A 2 11.07 -12.32 4.29
C SER A 2 9.88 -11.41 3.98
N LYS A 3 9.49 -10.57 4.95
CA LYS A 3 8.46 -9.54 4.77
C LYS A 3 8.97 -8.61 3.67
N ASN A 4 8.51 -8.79 2.44
CA ASN A 4 9.02 -8.00 1.32
C ASN A 4 8.53 -6.57 1.52
N ARG A 5 9.43 -5.69 1.97
CA ARG A 5 9.16 -4.28 2.27
C ARG A 5 9.14 -3.50 0.96
N GLU A 6 8.21 -3.83 0.10
CA GLU A 6 8.07 -3.25 -1.24
C GLU A 6 6.82 -2.40 -1.34
N CYS A 7 6.92 -1.29 -2.05
CA CYS A 7 5.76 -0.47 -2.35
C CYS A 7 4.71 -1.31 -3.11
N LEU A 8 3.49 -1.35 -2.58
CA LEU A 8 2.32 -2.01 -3.16
C LEU A 8 2.15 -1.70 -4.64
N VAL A 9 2.36 -0.43 -5.01
CA VAL A 9 2.11 0.12 -6.36
C VAL A 9 3.29 -0.10 -7.30
N CYS A 10 4.48 0.42 -6.94
CA CYS A 10 5.63 0.43 -7.86
C CYS A 10 6.66 -0.68 -7.62
N LYS A 11 6.41 -1.56 -6.64
CA LYS A 11 7.24 -2.72 -6.26
C LYS A 11 8.69 -2.41 -5.85
N LYS A 12 9.10 -1.14 -5.80
CA LYS A 12 10.40 -0.74 -5.26
C LYS A 12 10.54 -1.15 -3.80
N SER A 13 11.67 -1.77 -3.48
CA SER A 13 12.02 -2.24 -2.15
C SER A 13 12.42 -1.11 -1.20
N SER A 14 12.42 -1.40 0.10
CA SER A 14 12.89 -0.47 1.14
C SER A 14 14.36 -0.06 1.00
N THR A 15 15.13 -0.76 0.17
CA THR A 15 16.52 -0.40 -0.17
C THR A 15 16.61 0.58 -1.33
N GLU A 16 15.59 0.67 -2.18
CA GLU A 16 15.54 1.58 -3.33
C GLU A 16 14.79 2.88 -3.00
N THR A 17 13.78 2.82 -2.13
CA THR A 17 12.99 3.97 -1.70
C THR A 17 12.48 3.76 -0.26
N PRO A 18 12.30 4.82 0.53
CA PRO A 18 11.57 4.69 1.79
C PRO A 18 10.17 4.17 1.52
N VAL A 19 9.74 3.24 2.37
CA VAL A 19 8.39 2.70 2.41
C VAL A 19 7.87 2.75 3.84
N THR A 20 6.58 3.03 3.99
CA THR A 20 5.89 3.02 5.28
C THR A 20 4.93 1.83 5.32
N LYS A 21 4.87 1.13 6.46
CA LYS A 21 3.87 0.08 6.67
C LYS A 21 2.53 0.72 7.01
N PHE A 22 1.49 0.27 6.34
CA PHE A 22 0.11 0.56 6.66
C PHE A 22 -0.59 -0.71 7.16
N HIS A 23 -1.42 -0.53 8.17
CA HIS A 23 -2.32 -1.55 8.68
C HIS A 23 -3.72 -1.17 8.24
N TYR A 24 -4.41 -2.09 7.56
CA TYR A 24 -5.79 -1.90 7.16
C TYR A 24 -6.56 -3.18 7.38
N GLN A 25 -7.54 -3.13 8.29
CA GLN A 25 -8.25 -4.30 8.79
C GLN A 25 -7.28 -5.37 9.30
N GLU A 26 -7.36 -6.58 8.76
CA GLU A 26 -6.49 -7.72 9.09
C GLU A 26 -5.29 -7.85 8.15
N SER A 27 -5.07 -6.87 7.26
CA SER A 27 -4.00 -6.86 6.27
C SER A 27 -2.91 -5.83 6.59
N GLU A 28 -1.68 -6.16 6.22
CA GLU A 28 -0.53 -5.26 6.27
C GLU A 28 0.03 -5.05 4.85
N PHE A 29 0.36 -3.82 4.50
CA PHE A 29 1.04 -3.51 3.24
C PHE A 29 2.05 -2.39 3.40
N TYR A 30 2.91 -2.20 2.40
CA TYR A 30 3.90 -1.13 2.37
C TYR A 30 3.63 -0.20 1.18
N ILE A 31 3.83 1.10 1.37
CA ILE A 31 3.68 2.10 0.30
C ILE A 31 4.77 3.16 0.41
N CYS A 32 5.27 3.66 -0.73
CA CYS A 32 6.26 4.73 -0.75
C CYS A 32 5.60 6.12 -0.78
N PRO A 33 6.30 7.19 -0.36
CA PRO A 33 5.74 8.55 -0.30
C PRO A 33 5.12 9.04 -1.61
N GLN A 34 5.67 8.64 -2.75
CA GLN A 34 5.15 9.02 -4.08
C GLN A 34 3.72 8.50 -4.31
N HIS A 35 3.32 7.39 -3.69
CA HIS A 35 2.02 6.75 -3.90
C HIS A 35 1.06 6.92 -2.72
N ILE A 36 1.49 7.53 -1.61
CA ILE A 36 0.58 7.92 -0.51
C ILE A 36 -0.59 8.81 -1.00
N PRO A 37 -0.40 9.78 -1.91
CA PRO A 37 -1.51 10.62 -2.38
C PRO A 37 -2.67 9.83 -3.01
N VAL A 38 -2.40 8.65 -3.58
CA VAL A 38 -3.44 7.76 -4.14
C VAL A 38 -4.38 7.28 -3.04
N LEU A 39 -3.89 7.01 -1.82
CA LEU A 39 -4.74 6.63 -0.67
C LEU A 39 -5.80 7.68 -0.34
N ILE A 40 -5.47 8.96 -0.52
CA ILE A 40 -6.32 10.09 -0.13
C ILE A 40 -7.28 10.47 -1.27
N HIS A 41 -6.79 10.49 -2.51
CA HIS A 41 -7.57 10.98 -3.65
C HIS A 41 -8.33 9.87 -4.39
N LYS A 42 -7.82 8.64 -4.38
CA LYS A 42 -8.32 7.52 -5.18
C LYS A 42 -8.09 6.15 -4.50
N PRO A 43 -8.64 5.93 -3.29
CA PRO A 43 -8.43 4.69 -2.55
C PRO A 43 -8.85 3.44 -3.34
N GLN A 44 -9.80 3.57 -4.26
CA GLN A 44 -10.31 2.49 -5.12
C GLN A 44 -9.22 1.89 -6.04
N GLU A 45 -8.24 2.68 -6.51
CA GLU A 45 -7.14 2.16 -7.35
C GLU A 45 -6.18 1.23 -6.58
N LEU A 46 -6.23 1.27 -5.23
CA LEU A 46 -5.43 0.44 -4.36
C LEU A 46 -6.17 -0.81 -3.88
N VAL A 47 -7.49 -0.82 -4.06
CA VAL A 47 -8.36 -1.95 -3.72
C VAL A 47 -8.01 -3.18 -4.54
N ASP A 48 -7.80 -2.99 -5.83
CA ASP A 48 -7.49 -4.08 -6.76
C ASP A 48 -6.07 -4.64 -6.57
N LEU A 49 -5.19 -3.94 -5.85
CA LEU A 49 -3.79 -4.31 -5.65
C LEU A 49 -3.53 -5.04 -4.34
N LEU A 50 -4.49 -5.00 -3.42
CA LEU A 50 -4.40 -5.60 -2.10
C LEU A 50 -5.40 -6.75 -2.04
N ASP A 51 -4.90 -7.97 -1.79
CA ASP A 51 -5.77 -9.08 -1.41
C ASP A 51 -6.64 -8.66 -0.20
N GLY A 52 -7.94 -8.47 -0.43
CA GLY A 52 -8.92 -8.09 0.58
C GLY A 52 -9.22 -6.58 0.71
N ALA A 53 -8.77 -5.74 -0.22
CA ALA A 53 -9.04 -4.31 -0.14
C ALA A 53 -10.39 -3.85 -0.71
N ASP A 54 -11.28 -4.76 -1.13
CA ASP A 54 -12.69 -4.49 -1.46
C ASP A 54 -13.44 -3.66 -0.41
N LYS A 55 -12.85 -3.52 0.79
CA LYS A 55 -13.42 -2.84 1.92
C LYS A 55 -12.86 -1.42 2.17
N LEU A 56 -11.81 -0.95 1.46
CA LEU A 56 -11.30 0.43 1.59
C LEU A 56 -12.36 1.43 1.11
N GLN A 57 -13.18 1.93 2.03
CA GLN A 57 -14.11 3.02 1.77
C GLN A 57 -13.40 4.35 2.03
N GLY A 58 -13.44 5.24 1.04
CA GLY A 58 -12.99 6.62 1.18
C GLY A 58 -13.85 7.35 2.22
N GLY A 59 -13.18 8.05 3.13
CA GLY A 59 -13.83 8.90 4.14
C GLY A 59 -14.33 10.22 3.55
#